data_AF-A0A554NBC0-F1
#
_entry.id   AF-A0A554NBC0-F1
#
_cell.length_a   1.000
_cell.length_b   1.000
_cell.length_c   1.000
_cell.angle_alpha   90.00
_cell.angle_beta   90.00
_cell.angle_gamma   90.00
#
_symmetry.space_group_name_H-M   'P 1'
#
loop_
_entity.id
_entity.type
_entity.pdbx_description
1 polymer ?
#
loop_
_entity_poly.entity_id
_entity_poly.type
_entity_poly.pdbx_seq_one_letter_code
_entity_poly.pdbx_strand_id
1 'polypeptide(L)'
;MAELTTGDDGNAPLDGVQIDLISTERMEGLRTMEKIHLILDGVRDGNIVILERGLDPDEESKLIEVTMGEIQPDGDGFTGIEIETYPGGTRNESGLLGRVLGRGEQSKLTVIGPANRIETLHKDENLIRTLIRRR
;
A
#
# COMPACT_ATOMS: atom_id res chain seq x y z
N MET A 1 1.03 27.08 -14.14
CA MET A 1 1.73 26.87 -12.85
C MET A 1 0.68 27.04 -11.79
N ALA A 2 0.23 25.95 -11.17
CA ALA A 2 -0.77 26.02 -10.10
C ALA A 2 -0.05 26.37 -8.79
N GLU A 3 -0.47 27.46 -8.17
CA GLU A 3 0.03 27.94 -6.90
C GLU A 3 -0.50 27.00 -5.80
N LEU A 4 0.41 26.28 -5.14
CA LEU A 4 0.09 25.53 -3.94
C LEU A 4 -0.03 26.53 -2.80
N THR A 5 -1.21 26.64 -2.21
CA THR A 5 -1.42 27.45 -1.01
C THR A 5 -0.63 26.78 0.12
N THR A 6 0.49 27.36 0.53
CA THR A 6 1.13 27.00 1.80
C THR A 6 0.22 27.47 2.92
N GLY A 7 -0.57 26.54 3.46
CA GLY A 7 -1.23 26.69 4.75
C GLY A 7 -0.18 26.68 5.84
N ASP A 8 0.36 27.87 6.12
CA ASP A 8 1.02 28.18 7.39
C ASP A 8 -0.10 28.43 8.42
N ASP A 9 -0.57 27.35 9.05
CA ASP A 9 -1.34 27.42 10.28
C ASP A 9 -0.79 26.36 11.23
N GLY A 10 -0.11 26.82 12.27
CA GLY A 10 0.56 25.98 13.26
C GLY A 10 -0.37 24.94 13.89
N ASN A 11 0.07 23.68 13.83
CA ASN A 11 -0.23 22.61 14.80
C ASN A 11 -1.70 22.46 15.21
N ALA A 12 -2.60 22.31 14.24
CA ALA A 12 -3.78 21.48 14.45
C ALA A 12 -3.51 20.12 13.77
N PRO A 13 -3.61 18.98 14.46
CA PRO A 13 -3.59 17.70 13.76
C PRO A 13 -4.74 17.74 12.77
N LEU A 14 -4.43 17.59 11.48
CA LEU A 14 -5.45 17.46 10.46
C LEU A 14 -6.30 16.23 10.85
N ASP A 15 -7.57 16.45 11.20
CA ASP A 15 -8.54 15.41 11.54
C ASP A 15 -8.90 14.61 10.28
N GLY A 16 -7.95 13.85 9.75
CA GLY A 16 -8.06 13.18 8.47
C GLY A 16 -7.30 11.86 8.44
N VAL A 17 -7.74 10.98 7.54
CA VAL A 17 -6.99 9.81 7.15
C VAL A 17 -6.14 10.21 5.95
N GLN A 18 -4.82 10.12 6.08
CA GLN A 18 -3.93 10.32 4.96
C GLN A 18 -3.79 9.02 4.16
N ILE A 19 -3.90 9.16 2.83
CA ILE A 19 -3.76 8.05 1.89
C ILE A 19 -2.72 8.44 0.85
N ASP A 20 -1.65 7.66 0.77
CA ASP A 20 -0.57 7.82 -0.19
C ASP A 20 -0.76 6.81 -1.33
N LEU A 21 -1.03 7.31 -2.54
CA LEU A 21 -1.08 6.49 -3.76
C LEU A 21 0.28 6.52 -4.44
N ILE A 22 0.88 5.36 -4.64
CA ILE A 22 2.23 5.20 -5.15
C ILE A 22 2.18 4.52 -6.50
N SER A 23 2.67 5.25 -7.50
CA SER A 23 2.64 4.78 -8.88
C SER A 23 3.64 3.65 -9.11
N THR A 24 3.31 2.87 -10.11
CA THR A 24 4.13 1.77 -10.60
C THR A 24 5.55 2.24 -10.95
N GLU A 25 5.68 3.35 -11.68
CA GLU A 25 6.96 3.91 -12.13
C GLU A 25 7.85 4.32 -10.94
N ARG A 26 7.24 4.87 -9.88
CA ARG A 26 7.97 5.23 -8.65
C ARG A 26 8.52 3.99 -7.95
N MET A 27 7.74 2.91 -7.90
CA MET A 27 8.18 1.66 -7.27
C MET A 27 9.28 0.96 -8.08
N GLU A 28 9.18 0.94 -9.41
CA GLU A 28 10.21 0.35 -10.28
C GLU A 28 11.57 1.02 -10.19
N GLY A 29 11.60 2.33 -9.87
CA GLY A 29 12.84 3.08 -9.65
C GLY A 29 13.58 2.74 -8.36
N LEU A 30 12.97 1.95 -7.47
CA LEU A 30 13.48 1.64 -6.14
C LEU A 30 13.96 0.19 -6.04
N ARG A 31 15.04 -0.03 -5.30
CA ARG A 31 15.44 -1.38 -4.88
C ARG A 31 14.46 -1.91 -3.86
N THR A 32 14.41 -3.23 -3.68
CA THR A 32 13.51 -3.90 -2.74
C THR A 32 13.55 -3.30 -1.33
N MET A 33 14.74 -3.05 -0.76
CA MET A 33 14.83 -2.44 0.56
C MET A 33 14.31 -1.00 0.61
N GLU A 34 14.51 -0.22 -0.46
CA GLU A 34 14.01 1.16 -0.54
C GLU A 34 12.48 1.18 -0.64
N LYS A 35 11.89 0.25 -1.40
CA LYS A 35 10.43 0.03 -1.45
C LYS A 35 9.86 -0.27 -0.06
N ILE A 36 10.50 -1.18 0.67
CA ILE A 36 10.07 -1.61 2.01
C ILE A 36 10.09 -0.43 2.99
N HIS A 37 11.18 0.34 3.01
CA HIS A 37 11.28 1.51 3.90
C HIS A 37 10.23 2.55 3.56
N LEU A 38 10.04 2.85 2.28
CA LEU A 38 9.03 3.79 1.83
C LEU A 38 7.61 3.38 2.27
N ILE A 39 7.28 2.09 2.25
CA ILE A 39 6.00 1.60 2.76
C ILE A 39 5.95 1.70 4.29
N LEU A 40 6.97 1.19 4.98
CA LEU A 40 7.01 1.13 6.44
C LEU A 40 6.98 2.52 7.09
N ASP A 41 7.63 3.50 6.50
CA ASP A 41 7.64 4.88 7.01
C ASP A 41 6.23 5.47 6.96
N GLY A 42 5.52 5.33 5.84
CA GLY A 42 4.15 5.84 5.71
C GLY A 42 3.18 5.18 6.69
N VAL A 43 3.21 3.85 6.81
CA VAL A 43 2.27 3.14 7.70
C VAL A 43 2.58 3.32 9.18
N ARG A 44 3.84 3.56 9.53
CA ARG A 44 4.27 3.89 10.90
C ARG A 44 3.70 5.22 11.36
N ASP A 45 3.63 6.20 10.47
CA ASP A 45 3.00 7.50 10.73
C ASP A 45 1.46 7.42 10.78
N GLY A 46 0.93 6.23 10.46
CA GLY A 46 -0.50 5.94 10.50
C GLY A 46 -1.21 6.17 9.17
N ASN A 47 -0.47 6.36 8.08
CA ASN A 47 -1.01 6.55 6.74
C ASN A 47 -1.43 5.21 6.11
N ILE A 48 -2.32 5.29 5.13
CA ILE A 48 -2.64 4.18 4.23
C ILE A 48 -1.79 4.32 2.99
N VAL A 49 -1.06 3.27 2.61
CA VAL A 49 -0.27 3.22 1.39
C VAL A 49 -0.98 2.34 0.36
N ILE A 50 -1.19 2.86 -0.84
CA ILE A 50 -1.79 2.14 -1.96
C ILE A 50 -0.77 2.06 -3.09
N LEU A 51 -0.46 0.84 -3.53
CA LEU A 51 0.43 0.56 -4.64
C LEU A 51 -0.38 0.23 -5.89
N GLU A 52 -0.10 0.91 -7.01
CA GLU A 52 -0.72 0.60 -8.32
C GLU A 52 -0.35 -0.79 -8.84
N ARG A 53 0.89 -1.21 -8.57
CA ARG A 53 1.35 -2.58 -8.72
C ARG A 53 1.78 -3.09 -7.35
N GLY A 54 1.17 -4.18 -6.92
CA GLY A 54 1.53 -4.89 -5.71
C GLY A 54 2.99 -5.35 -5.68
N LEU A 55 3.42 -5.70 -4.48
CA LEU A 55 4.74 -6.29 -4.25
C LEU A 55 4.82 -7.69 -4.87
N ASP A 56 5.98 -8.03 -5.40
CA ASP A 56 6.27 -9.42 -5.75
C ASP A 56 6.39 -10.27 -4.46
N PRO A 57 6.19 -11.60 -4.53
CA PRO A 57 6.15 -12.46 -3.34
C PRO A 57 7.40 -12.35 -2.44
N ASP A 58 8.58 -12.16 -3.02
CA ASP A 58 9.83 -11.97 -2.27
C ASP A 58 9.85 -10.63 -1.54
N GLU A 59 9.29 -9.58 -2.16
CA GLU A 59 9.21 -8.23 -1.57
C GLU A 59 8.17 -8.19 -0.46
N GLU A 60 7.02 -8.85 -0.65
CA GLU A 60 5.98 -8.99 0.39
C GLU A 60 6.51 -9.78 1.59
N SER A 61 7.18 -10.90 1.34
CA SER A 61 7.81 -11.70 2.40
C SER A 61 8.84 -10.88 3.19
N LYS A 62 9.64 -10.07 2.49
CA LYS A 62 10.63 -9.21 3.13
C LYS A 62 9.99 -8.06 3.90
N LEU A 63 8.91 -7.48 3.39
CA LEU A 63 8.13 -6.47 4.11
C LEU A 63 7.61 -7.03 5.44
N ILE A 64 7.03 -8.24 5.41
CA ILE A 64 6.56 -8.93 6.62
C ILE A 64 7.72 -9.17 7.60
N GLU A 65 8.85 -9.69 7.11
CA GLU A 65 10.05 -9.94 7.93
C GLU A 65 10.55 -8.67 8.63
N VAL A 66 10.71 -7.57 7.88
CA VAL A 66 11.20 -6.31 8.44
C VAL A 66 10.18 -5.72 9.41
N THR A 67 8.88 -5.82 9.11
CA THR A 67 7.82 -5.40 10.01
C THR A 67 7.94 -6.07 11.37
N MET A 68 8.20 -7.38 11.42
CA MET A 68 8.35 -8.11 12.70
C MET A 68 9.45 -7.53 13.59
N GLY A 69 10.52 -6.99 13.00
CA GLY A 69 11.60 -6.32 13.75
C GLY A 69 11.25 -4.91 14.22
N GLU A 70 10.27 -4.26 13.59
CA GLU A 70 9.86 -2.88 13.87
C GLU A 70 8.69 -2.78 14.85
N ILE A 71 7.97 -3.89 15.10
CA ILE A 71 6.82 -3.93 16.02
C ILE A 71 7.26 -3.62 17.46
N GLN A 72 6.50 -2.74 18.12
CA GLN A 72 6.67 -2.42 19.55
C GLN A 72 5.45 -2.94 20.34
N PRO A 73 5.55 -4.10 21.02
CA PRO A 73 4.39 -4.78 21.60
C PRO A 73 3.84 -4.15 22.89
N ASP A 74 4.67 -3.43 23.65
CA ASP A 74 4.36 -2.98 25.01
C ASP A 74 4.03 -1.46 25.13
N GLY A 75 3.72 -0.78 24.01
CA GLY A 75 3.41 0.66 24.02
C GLY A 75 2.44 1.11 22.93
N ASP A 76 2.15 2.41 22.86
CA ASP A 76 1.29 3.05 21.83
C ASP A 76 1.95 3.13 20.42
N GLY A 77 2.97 2.30 20.20
CA GLY A 77 3.84 2.31 19.02
C GLY A 77 3.27 1.54 17.83
N PHE A 78 4.13 1.31 16.84
CA PHE A 78 3.78 0.58 15.64
C PHE A 78 3.48 -0.89 15.96
N THR A 79 2.24 -1.33 15.73
CA THR A 79 1.76 -2.68 16.07
C THR A 79 1.89 -3.68 14.92
N GLY A 80 2.30 -3.21 13.73
CA GLY A 80 2.44 -4.02 12.52
C GLY A 80 1.62 -3.46 11.36
N ILE A 81 1.53 -4.24 10.29
CA ILE A 81 0.84 -3.89 9.04
C ILE A 81 -0.27 -4.89 8.70
N GLU A 82 -1.25 -4.41 7.96
CA GLU A 82 -2.23 -5.20 7.22
C GLU A 82 -1.98 -4.99 5.72
N ILE A 83 -1.98 -6.07 4.94
CA ILE A 83 -1.74 -6.03 3.48
C ILE A 83 -2.94 -6.66 2.77
N GLU A 84 -3.54 -5.93 1.83
CA GLU A 84 -4.67 -6.39 1.04
C GLU A 84 -4.44 -6.15 -0.46
N THR A 85 -4.35 -7.24 -1.22
CA THR A 85 -4.16 -7.17 -2.67
C THR A 85 -5.46 -7.47 -3.42
N TYR A 86 -5.86 -6.55 -4.30
CA TYR A 86 -6.93 -6.73 -5.27
C TYR A 86 -6.39 -7.46 -6.50
N PRO A 87 -6.99 -8.59 -6.93
CA PRO A 87 -6.59 -9.26 -8.15
C PRO A 87 -6.94 -8.37 -9.35
N GLY A 88 -5.93 -7.89 -10.08
CA GLY A 88 -6.17 -7.23 -11.35
C GLY A 88 -6.94 -8.16 -12.29
N GLY A 89 -8.08 -7.72 -12.80
CA GLY A 89 -8.94 -8.52 -13.65
C GLY A 89 -8.15 -9.19 -14.79
N THR A 90 -8.29 -10.50 -14.92
CA THR A 90 -7.77 -11.23 -16.09
C THR A 90 -8.56 -10.74 -17.30
N ARG A 91 -7.96 -9.88 -18.13
CA ARG A 91 -8.43 -9.75 -19.51
C ARG A 91 -8.24 -11.12 -20.15
N ASN A 92 -9.34 -11.83 -20.34
CA ASN A 92 -9.45 -13.01 -21.18
C ASN A 92 -9.12 -12.64 -22.63
N GLU A 93 -7.85 -12.45 -22.94
CA GLU A 93 -7.40 -12.47 -24.34
C GLU A 93 -7.13 -13.93 -24.70
N SER A 94 -8.26 -14.60 -24.96
CA SER A 94 -8.38 -15.90 -25.59
C SER A 94 -7.58 -15.93 -26.89
N GLY A 95 -6.34 -16.42 -26.82
CA GLY A 95 -5.51 -16.57 -28.01
C GLY A 95 -4.19 -17.24 -27.71
N LEU A 96 -3.91 -18.31 -28.45
CA LEU A 96 -2.64 -19.06 -28.50
C LEU A 96 -1.42 -18.15 -28.82
N LEU A 97 -1.65 -16.90 -29.23
CA LEU A 97 -0.66 -15.86 -29.52
C LEU A 97 -0.28 -15.03 -28.30
N GLY A 98 -1.11 -14.98 -27.24
CA GLY A 98 -0.87 -14.20 -26.02
C GLY A 98 0.19 -14.79 -25.08
N ARG A 99 0.79 -15.94 -25.44
CA ARG A 99 1.88 -16.57 -24.67
C ARG A 99 3.27 -16.17 -25.18
N VAL A 100 3.36 -15.61 -26.39
CA VAL A 100 4.62 -15.16 -27.02
C VAL A 100 4.82 -13.65 -26.87
N LEU A 101 3.73 -12.88 -26.85
CA LEU A 101 3.77 -11.46 -26.52
C LEU A 101 3.58 -11.33 -25.00
N GLY A 102 4.66 -10.94 -24.31
CA GLY A 102 4.78 -10.95 -22.84
C GLY A 102 3.49 -10.53 -22.14
N ARG A 103 3.05 -11.39 -21.21
CA ARG A 103 1.93 -11.13 -20.30
C ARG A 103 2.05 -9.70 -19.80
N GLY A 104 1.14 -8.81 -20.22
CA GLY A 104 1.02 -7.51 -19.59
C GLY A 104 0.75 -7.75 -18.12
N GLU A 105 1.68 -7.34 -17.26
CA GLU A 105 1.53 -7.45 -15.81
C GLU A 105 0.19 -6.85 -15.43
N GLN A 106 -0.69 -7.71 -14.91
CA GLN A 106 -1.99 -7.31 -14.41
C GLN A 106 -1.72 -6.35 -13.25
N SER A 107 -2.18 -5.11 -13.34
CA SER A 107 -2.04 -4.11 -12.27
C SER A 107 -2.87 -4.57 -11.07
N LYS A 108 -2.22 -5.29 -10.16
CA LYS A 108 -2.78 -5.65 -8.85
C LYS A 108 -2.65 -4.43 -7.96
N LEU A 109 -3.77 -3.86 -7.55
CA LEU A 109 -3.77 -2.79 -6.55
C LEU A 109 -3.52 -3.42 -5.17
N THR A 110 -2.56 -2.91 -4.42
CA THR A 110 -2.27 -3.39 -3.06
C THR A 110 -2.44 -2.26 -2.07
N VAL A 111 -3.21 -2.50 -1.02
CA VAL A 111 -3.46 -1.56 0.08
C VAL A 111 -2.69 -2.06 1.30
N ILE A 112 -1.95 -1.17 1.94
CA ILE A 112 -1.11 -1.47 3.10
C ILE A 112 -1.34 -0.39 4.16
N GLY A 113 -1.49 -0.78 5.42
CA GLY A 113 -1.47 0.20 6.49
C GLY A 113 -1.43 -0.40 7.88
N PRO A 114 -1.56 0.41 8.94
CA PRO A 114 -1.29 -0.04 10.30
C PRO A 114 -2.35 -1.04 10.80
N ALA A 115 -1.88 -2.16 11.35
CA ALA A 115 -2.72 -3.29 11.79
C ALA A 115 -3.75 -2.91 12.88
N ASN A 116 -3.48 -1.87 13.67
CA ASN A 116 -4.40 -1.40 14.71
C ASN A 116 -5.47 -0.41 14.21
N ARG A 117 -5.45 0.01 12.94
CA ARG A 117 -6.41 1.01 12.41
C ARG A 117 -7.22 0.55 11.21
N ILE A 118 -6.85 -0.57 10.60
CA ILE A 118 -7.44 -1.07 9.36
C ILE A 118 -8.19 -2.35 9.67
N GLU A 119 -9.47 -2.38 9.28
CA GLU A 119 -10.27 -3.60 9.31
C GLU A 119 -10.91 -3.79 7.93
N THR A 120 -10.52 -4.84 7.21
CA THR A 120 -11.13 -5.20 5.92
C THR A 120 -12.57 -5.64 6.15
N LEU A 121 -13.52 -4.81 5.74
CA LEU A 121 -14.96 -5.10 5.89
C LEU A 121 -15.49 -5.98 4.76
N HIS A 122 -14.94 -5.81 3.55
CA HIS A 122 -15.40 -6.54 2.37
C HIS A 122 -14.31 -6.64 1.32
N LYS A 123 -14.19 -7.80 0.71
CA LYS A 123 -13.30 -8.04 -0.41
C LYS A 123 -14.00 -8.98 -1.40
N ASP A 124 -14.27 -8.46 -2.59
CA ASP A 124 -14.72 -9.24 -3.73
C ASP A 124 -13.86 -8.96 -4.96
N GLU A 125 -14.18 -9.62 -6.07
CA GLU A 125 -13.44 -9.49 -7.34
C GLU A 125 -13.50 -8.09 -7.95
N ASN A 126 -14.33 -7.17 -7.46
CA ASN A 126 -14.54 -5.81 -7.95
C ASN A 126 -14.42 -4.70 -6.88
N LEU A 127 -14.39 -5.05 -5.59
CA LEU A 127 -14.39 -4.08 -4.49
C LEU A 127 -13.54 -4.53 -3.30
N ILE A 128 -12.66 -3.63 -2.85
CA ILE A 128 -12.09 -3.66 -1.50
C ILE A 128 -12.76 -2.55 -0.69
N ARG A 129 -13.38 -2.92 0.44
CA ARG A 129 -13.91 -2.00 1.43
C ARG A 129 -13.19 -2.23 2.75
N THR A 130 -12.53 -1.18 3.21
CA THR A 130 -11.76 -1.18 4.45
C THR A 130 -12.28 -0.09 5.37
N LEU A 131 -12.52 -0.42 6.63
CA LEU A 131 -12.84 0.55 7.66
C LEU A 131 -11.54 1.06 8.27
N ILE A 132 -11.41 2.37 8.34
CA ILE A 132 -10.26 3.03 8.96
C ILE A 132 -10.77 3.71 10.23
N ARG A 133 -10.29 3.23 11.38
CA ARG A 133 -10.69 3.79 12.68
C ARG A 133 -9.83 5.01 13.02
N ARG A 134 -10.51 6.08 13.46
CA ARG A 134 -9.89 7.29 13.98
C ARG A 134 -9.34 7.04 15.39
N ARG A 135 -8.28 7.76 15.77
CA ARG A 135 -7.81 7.87 17.16
C ARG A 135 -8.86 8.52 18.07
#